data_AF-A0A1Y6ETX1-F1
#
_entry.id   AF-A0A1Y6ETX1-F1
#
_cell.length_a   1.000
_cell.length_b   1.000
_cell.length_c   1.000
_cell.angle_alpha   90.00
_cell.angle_beta   90.00
_cell.angle_gamma   90.00
#
_symmetry.space_group_name_H-M   'P 1'
#
loop_
_entity.id
_entity.type
_entity.pdbx_description
1 polymer ?
#
loop_
_entity_poly.entity_id
_entity_poly.type
_entity_poly.pdbx_seq_one_letter_code
_entity_poly.pdbx_strand_id
1 'polypeptide(L)'
;MKGPKNKMPHVPQAFVDMIGDHFLEAARYLREIQDEHPDDFVSVAKNLGIGPRKAYHLAQIDRSFHALGIAPDRLRRIGWTKLSHLAPHIDADNAKELLTLAEAVTAHELKMHLRGHTVDPDTRAVVMYLNKEQYAVFEQALVSAGAVPHSRGLLNKEAALTKLLASVTLD
;
A
#
# COMPACT_ATOMS: atom_id res chain seq x y z
N MET A 1 -22.06 -9.14 -40.96
CA MET A 1 -22.18 -10.12 -39.86
C MET A 1 -21.78 -9.41 -38.57
N LYS A 2 -22.70 -9.26 -37.61
CA LYS A 2 -22.42 -8.66 -36.30
C LYS A 2 -21.94 -9.79 -35.38
N GLY A 3 -20.69 -9.72 -34.92
CA GLY A 3 -20.13 -10.67 -33.94
C GLY A 3 -20.91 -10.65 -32.61
N PRO A 4 -20.80 -11.69 -31.79
CA PRO A 4 -21.57 -11.80 -30.56
C PRO A 4 -21.17 -10.65 -29.63
N LYS A 5 -22.18 -9.92 -29.13
CA LYS A 5 -21.99 -8.91 -28.08
C LYS A 5 -21.50 -9.65 -26.84
N ASN A 6 -20.20 -9.52 -26.54
CA ASN A 6 -19.63 -9.96 -25.28
C ASN A 6 -20.41 -9.25 -24.17
N LYS A 7 -21.19 -10.00 -23.38
CA LYS A 7 -21.91 -9.45 -22.23
C LYS A 7 -20.84 -9.20 -21.17
N MET A 8 -20.36 -7.96 -21.08
CA MET A 8 -19.49 -7.52 -20.00
C MET A 8 -20.09 -7.96 -18.66
N PRO A 9 -19.30 -8.54 -17.75
CA PRO A 9 -19.77 -8.89 -16.42
C PRO A 9 -20.32 -7.63 -15.74
N HIS A 10 -21.54 -7.75 -15.22
CA HIS A 10 -22.24 -6.67 -14.55
C HIS A 10 -21.46 -6.28 -13.30
N VAL A 11 -20.92 -5.06 -13.26
CA VAL A 11 -20.28 -4.49 -12.07
C VAL A 11 -21.37 -4.18 -11.04
N PRO A 12 -21.40 -4.86 -9.88
CA PRO A 12 -22.44 -4.59 -8.88
C PRO A 12 -22.31 -3.17 -8.30
N GLN A 13 -23.43 -2.46 -8.20
CA GLN A 13 -23.47 -1.06 -7.72
C GLN A 13 -22.89 -0.88 -6.29
N ALA A 14 -22.87 -1.94 -5.49
CA ALA A 14 -22.27 -1.96 -4.15
C ALA A 14 -20.77 -1.63 -4.11
N PHE A 15 -20.06 -1.69 -5.24
CA PHE A 15 -18.62 -1.45 -5.32
C PHE A 15 -18.22 0.02 -5.48
N VAL A 16 -19.16 0.90 -5.83
CA VAL A 16 -18.84 2.27 -6.25
C VAL A 16 -18.56 3.20 -5.06
N ASP A 17 -19.09 2.92 -3.86
CA ASP A 17 -19.01 3.86 -2.73
C ASP A 17 -18.17 3.41 -1.51
N MET A 18 -17.69 2.16 -1.43
CA MET A 18 -16.97 1.70 -0.21
C MET A 18 -15.86 0.67 -0.48
N ILE A 19 -14.76 1.11 -1.11
CA ILE A 19 -13.52 0.29 -1.20
C ILE A 19 -12.79 0.23 0.17
N GLY A 20 -13.29 0.95 1.19
CA GLY A 20 -12.81 0.83 2.57
C GLY A 20 -13.14 -0.54 3.17
N ASP A 21 -14.41 -0.78 3.47
CA ASP A 21 -14.83 -1.99 4.19
C ASP A 21 -15.13 -3.20 3.29
N HIS A 22 -15.35 -2.97 1.98
CA HIS A 22 -15.68 -4.02 1.00
C HIS A 22 -14.52 -4.38 0.04
N PHE A 23 -13.27 -4.14 0.46
CA PHE A 23 -12.13 -4.42 -0.42
C PHE A 23 -11.94 -5.92 -0.70
N LEU A 24 -12.43 -6.81 0.17
CA LEU A 24 -12.31 -8.27 -0.02
C LEU A 24 -13.20 -8.74 -1.18
N GLU A 25 -14.40 -8.19 -1.27
CA GLU A 25 -15.33 -8.46 -2.36
C GLU A 25 -14.76 -7.94 -3.69
N ALA A 26 -14.14 -6.75 -3.67
CA ALA A 26 -13.46 -6.18 -4.84
C ALA A 26 -12.23 -7.01 -5.22
N ALA A 27 -11.48 -7.51 -4.24
CA ALA A 27 -10.33 -8.38 -4.43
C ALA A 27 -10.71 -9.70 -5.11
N ARG A 28 -11.77 -10.36 -4.63
CA ARG A 28 -12.32 -11.57 -5.25
C ARG A 28 -12.75 -11.32 -6.69
N TYR A 29 -13.55 -10.28 -6.92
CA TYR A 29 -14.02 -9.95 -8.27
C TYR A 29 -12.87 -9.63 -9.22
N LEU A 30 -11.87 -8.86 -8.78
CA LEU A 30 -10.68 -8.56 -9.58
C LEU A 30 -9.86 -9.82 -9.87
N ARG A 31 -9.73 -10.76 -8.92
CA ARG A 31 -9.06 -12.05 -9.16
C ARG A 31 -9.79 -12.85 -10.23
N GLU A 32 -11.12 -12.96 -10.15
CA GLU A 32 -11.95 -13.65 -11.15
C GLU A 32 -11.76 -13.05 -12.54
N ILE A 33 -11.82 -11.72 -12.67
CA ILE A 33 -11.56 -11.04 -13.94
C ILE A 33 -10.13 -11.29 -14.42
N GLN A 34 -9.14 -11.29 -13.54
CA GLN A 34 -7.75 -11.57 -13.91
C GLN A 34 -7.58 -13.00 -14.45
N ASP A 35 -8.30 -13.97 -13.88
CA ASP A 35 -8.22 -15.38 -14.27
C ASP A 35 -9.02 -15.68 -15.55
N GLU A 36 -10.23 -15.11 -15.69
CA GLU A 36 -11.16 -15.43 -16.79
C GLU A 36 -11.08 -14.46 -17.98
N HIS A 37 -10.78 -13.18 -17.73
CA HIS A 37 -10.80 -12.09 -18.71
C HIS A 37 -9.60 -11.14 -18.54
N PRO A 38 -8.35 -11.65 -18.65
CA PRO A 38 -7.15 -10.86 -18.34
C PRO A 38 -7.01 -9.59 -19.17
N ASP A 39 -7.43 -9.61 -20.44
CA ASP A 39 -7.39 -8.44 -21.34
C ASP A 39 -8.32 -7.31 -20.87
N ASP A 40 -9.40 -7.65 -20.17
CA ASP A 40 -10.39 -6.70 -19.67
C ASP A 40 -10.02 -6.13 -18.29
N PHE A 41 -9.06 -6.74 -17.57
CA PHE A 41 -8.74 -6.45 -16.16
C PHE A 41 -8.53 -4.95 -15.88
N VAL A 42 -7.67 -4.30 -16.67
CA VAL A 42 -7.35 -2.87 -16.47
C VAL A 42 -8.57 -1.99 -16.72
N SER A 43 -9.40 -2.33 -17.70
CA SER A 43 -10.61 -1.59 -18.02
C SER A 43 -11.67 -1.73 -16.92
N VAL A 44 -11.83 -2.94 -16.37
CA VAL A 44 -12.74 -3.22 -15.26
C VAL A 44 -12.27 -2.50 -13.99
N ALA A 45 -10.98 -2.57 -13.66
CA ALA A 45 -10.41 -1.83 -12.54
C ALA A 45 -10.67 -0.32 -12.63
N LYS A 46 -10.51 0.25 -13.84
CA LYS A 46 -10.80 1.67 -14.10
C LYS A 46 -12.28 1.99 -13.88
N ASN A 47 -13.19 1.13 -14.33
CA ASN A 47 -14.64 1.30 -14.14
C ASN A 47 -15.05 1.22 -12.66
N LEU A 48 -14.28 0.48 -11.85
CA LEU A 48 -14.42 0.43 -10.39
C LEU A 48 -13.79 1.65 -9.67
N GLY A 49 -13.18 2.59 -10.40
CA GLY A 49 -12.44 3.71 -9.79
C GLY A 49 -11.13 3.28 -9.11
N ILE A 50 -10.62 2.08 -9.41
CA ILE A 50 -9.42 1.52 -8.80
C ILE A 50 -8.23 1.73 -9.73
N GLY A 51 -7.19 2.42 -9.22
CA GLY A 51 -5.93 2.56 -9.94
C GLY A 51 -5.27 1.20 -10.22
N PRO A 52 -4.61 0.99 -11.38
CA PRO A 52 -4.11 -0.33 -11.79
C PRO A 52 -3.25 -1.04 -10.75
N ARG A 53 -2.35 -0.32 -10.09
CA ARG A 53 -1.49 -0.86 -9.02
C ARG A 53 -2.32 -1.46 -7.88
N LYS A 54 -3.34 -0.74 -7.41
CA LYS A 54 -4.21 -1.22 -6.33
C LYS A 54 -5.01 -2.44 -6.78
N ALA A 55 -5.48 -2.46 -8.03
CA ALA A 55 -6.22 -3.59 -8.57
C ALA A 55 -5.42 -4.90 -8.54
N TYR A 56 -4.15 -4.87 -9.00
CA TYR A 56 -3.27 -6.03 -8.94
C TYR A 56 -3.01 -6.49 -7.51
N HIS A 57 -2.78 -5.56 -6.56
CA HIS A 57 -2.62 -5.92 -5.16
C HIS A 57 -3.88 -6.57 -4.57
N LEU A 58 -5.07 -6.07 -4.90
CA LEU A 58 -6.33 -6.65 -4.43
C LEU A 58 -6.52 -8.07 -4.97
N ALA A 59 -6.33 -8.28 -6.28
CA ALA A 59 -6.41 -9.62 -6.87
C ALA A 59 -5.41 -10.60 -6.22
N GLN A 60 -4.18 -10.13 -5.93
CA GLN A 60 -3.17 -10.91 -5.22
C GLN A 60 -3.58 -11.23 -3.78
N ILE A 61 -4.19 -10.27 -3.06
CA ILE A 61 -4.71 -10.51 -1.70
C ILE A 61 -5.72 -11.65 -1.72
N ASP A 62 -6.72 -11.60 -2.59
CA ASP A 62 -7.70 -12.69 -2.62
C ASP A 62 -7.03 -14.04 -2.94
N ARG A 63 -6.13 -14.08 -3.94
CA ARG A 63 -5.38 -15.29 -4.29
C ARG A 63 -4.61 -15.89 -3.12
N SER A 64 -3.90 -15.08 -2.35
CA SER A 64 -3.06 -15.55 -1.24
C SER A 64 -3.88 -15.97 -0.02
N PHE A 65 -4.97 -15.26 0.30
CA PHE A 65 -5.71 -15.47 1.55
C PHE A 65 -6.91 -16.41 1.40
N HIS A 66 -7.47 -16.56 0.20
CA HIS A 66 -8.66 -17.40 -0.04
C HIS A 66 -8.44 -18.86 0.37
N ALA A 67 -7.29 -19.43 0.03
CA ALA A 67 -6.95 -20.82 0.35
C ALA A 67 -6.65 -21.07 1.83
N LEU A 68 -6.39 -20.02 2.61
CA LEU A 68 -5.96 -20.12 4.01
C LEU A 68 -7.12 -20.17 5.01
N GLY A 69 -8.37 -20.01 4.55
CA GLY A 69 -9.56 -20.10 5.41
C GLY A 69 -9.62 -19.05 6.53
N ILE A 70 -8.95 -17.90 6.35
CA ILE A 70 -8.91 -16.84 7.36
C ILE A 70 -10.26 -16.14 7.44
N ALA A 71 -10.73 -15.90 8.66
CA ALA A 71 -11.99 -15.17 8.89
C ALA A 71 -11.97 -13.79 8.19
N PRO A 72 -12.95 -13.48 7.32
CA PRO A 72 -12.98 -12.22 6.57
C PRO A 72 -12.89 -10.98 7.46
N ASP A 73 -13.50 -11.00 8.65
CA ASP A 73 -13.48 -9.87 9.59
C ASP A 73 -12.09 -9.59 10.16
N ARG A 74 -11.23 -10.61 10.24
CA ARG A 74 -9.81 -10.41 10.61
C ARG A 74 -9.07 -9.68 9.50
N LEU A 75 -9.26 -10.10 8.26
CA LEU A 75 -8.66 -9.48 7.09
C LEU A 75 -9.13 -8.02 6.93
N ARG A 76 -10.42 -7.75 7.15
CA ARG A 76 -10.97 -6.38 7.13
C ARG A 76 -10.30 -5.46 8.15
N ARG A 77 -10.14 -5.93 9.40
CA ARG A 77 -9.47 -5.16 10.48
C ARG A 77 -8.00 -4.87 10.18
N ILE A 78 -7.28 -5.80 9.56
CA ILE A 78 -5.88 -5.60 9.15
C ILE A 78 -5.79 -4.57 8.01
N GLY A 79 -6.76 -4.62 7.09
CA GLY A 79 -6.88 -3.68 5.99
C GLY A 79 -5.98 -4.00 4.79
N TRP A 80 -6.42 -3.59 3.60
CA TRP A 80 -5.81 -3.98 2.33
C TRP A 80 -4.32 -3.60 2.22
N THR A 81 -3.88 -2.47 2.79
CA THR A 81 -2.48 -2.04 2.69
C THR A 81 -1.53 -3.04 3.33
N LYS A 82 -1.81 -3.47 4.57
CA LYS A 82 -0.99 -4.45 5.28
C LYS A 82 -1.08 -5.83 4.61
N LEU A 83 -2.28 -6.24 4.22
CA LEU A 83 -2.48 -7.51 3.49
C LEU A 83 -1.72 -7.52 2.16
N SER A 84 -1.59 -6.37 1.47
CA SER A 84 -0.81 -6.28 0.23
C SER A 84 0.70 -6.49 0.46
N HIS A 85 1.19 -6.20 1.67
CA HIS A 85 2.57 -6.51 2.06
C HIS A 85 2.74 -7.98 2.43
N LEU A 86 1.76 -8.60 3.08
CA LEU A 86 1.81 -10.01 3.45
C LEU A 86 1.60 -10.95 2.27
N ALA A 87 0.76 -10.59 1.30
CA ALA A 87 0.31 -11.48 0.22
C ALA A 87 1.44 -12.21 -0.54
N PRO A 88 2.62 -11.60 -0.81
CA PRO A 88 3.75 -12.30 -1.44
C PRO A 88 4.50 -13.30 -0.54
N HIS A 89 4.27 -13.27 0.77
CA HIS A 89 5.05 -14.02 1.76
C HIS A 89 4.22 -15.02 2.57
N ILE A 90 2.90 -14.90 2.55
CA ILE A 90 2.02 -15.69 3.40
C ILE A 90 1.77 -17.09 2.82
N ASP A 91 1.81 -18.09 3.69
CA ASP A 91 1.44 -19.48 3.43
C ASP A 91 0.74 -20.11 4.64
N ALA A 92 0.40 -21.39 4.57
CA ALA A 92 -0.30 -22.09 5.65
C ALA A 92 0.54 -22.22 6.94
N ASP A 93 1.87 -22.25 6.83
CA ASP A 93 2.78 -22.48 7.95
C ASP A 93 3.01 -21.18 8.74
N ASN A 94 3.06 -20.05 8.04
CA ASN A 94 3.39 -18.74 8.63
C ASN A 94 2.17 -17.82 8.84
N ALA A 95 0.97 -18.18 8.32
CA ALA A 95 -0.20 -17.30 8.33
C ALA A 95 -0.55 -16.77 9.72
N LYS A 96 -0.50 -17.63 10.74
CA LYS A 96 -0.85 -17.24 12.10
C LYS A 96 0.07 -16.15 12.63
N GLU A 97 1.38 -16.31 12.44
CA GLU A 97 2.40 -15.38 12.92
C GLU A 97 2.33 -14.05 12.17
N LEU A 98 2.32 -14.09 10.83
CA LEU A 98 2.31 -12.88 10.01
C LEU A 98 1.05 -12.03 10.21
N LEU A 99 -0.12 -12.67 10.35
CA LEU A 99 -1.35 -11.95 10.63
C LEU A 99 -1.32 -11.31 12.03
N THR A 100 -0.76 -12.00 13.02
CA THR A 100 -0.62 -11.46 14.40
C THR A 100 0.32 -10.26 14.40
N LEU A 101 1.45 -10.35 13.70
CA LEU A 101 2.36 -9.22 13.52
C LEU A 101 1.65 -8.04 12.85
N ALA A 102 0.92 -8.27 11.75
CA ALA A 102 0.20 -7.21 11.04
C ALA A 102 -0.89 -6.55 11.88
N GLU A 103 -1.48 -7.23 12.87
CA GLU A 103 -2.42 -6.63 13.82
C GLU A 103 -1.71 -5.69 14.80
N ALA A 104 -0.46 -5.98 15.17
CA ALA A 104 0.29 -5.24 16.20
C ALA A 104 1.03 -3.99 15.67
N VAL A 105 1.44 -3.98 14.39
CA VAL A 105 2.32 -2.94 13.85
C VAL A 105 1.66 -2.14 12.73
N THR A 106 2.13 -0.94 12.42
CA THR A 106 1.70 -0.14 11.26
C THR A 106 2.11 -0.79 9.94
N ALA A 107 1.50 -0.37 8.82
CA ALA A 107 1.88 -0.89 7.51
C ALA A 107 3.36 -0.62 7.14
N HIS A 108 3.91 0.49 7.62
CA HIS A 108 5.32 0.82 7.41
C HIS A 108 6.23 -0.14 8.18
N GLU A 109 5.98 -0.33 9.47
CA GLU A 109 6.75 -1.25 10.32
C GLU A 109 6.65 -2.68 9.81
N LEU A 110 5.45 -3.13 9.41
CA LEU A 110 5.26 -4.46 8.81
C LEU A 110 6.17 -4.66 7.58
N LYS A 111 6.23 -3.65 6.71
CA LYS A 111 7.10 -3.69 5.52
C LYS A 111 8.58 -3.74 5.89
N MET A 112 9.00 -3.15 7.01
CA MET A 112 10.38 -3.23 7.50
C MET A 112 10.71 -4.60 8.09
N HIS A 113 9.82 -5.16 8.92
CA HIS A 113 9.97 -6.51 9.44
C HIS A 113 10.10 -7.56 8.32
N LEU A 114 9.24 -7.49 7.29
CA LEU A 114 9.29 -8.41 6.14
C LEU A 114 10.58 -8.30 5.31
N ARG A 115 11.31 -7.17 5.40
CA ARG A 115 12.59 -6.95 4.70
C ARG A 115 13.80 -7.33 5.55
N GLY A 116 13.60 -7.90 6.73
CA GLY A 116 14.66 -8.23 7.67
C GLY A 116 15.35 -7.01 8.28
N HIS A 117 14.70 -5.83 8.21
CA HIS A 117 15.20 -4.64 8.89
C HIS A 117 14.68 -4.59 10.33
N THR A 118 15.56 -4.28 11.28
CA THR A 118 15.16 -3.99 12.65
C THR A 118 14.48 -2.62 12.70
N VAL A 119 13.24 -2.60 13.19
CA VAL A 119 12.54 -1.37 13.53
C VAL A 119 12.96 -0.99 14.93
N ASP A 120 13.49 0.22 15.10
CA ASP A 120 13.67 0.80 16.44
C ASP A 120 12.30 1.32 16.92
N PRO A 121 11.71 0.75 17.98
CA PRO A 121 10.38 1.12 18.46
C PRO A 121 10.29 2.58 18.93
N ASP A 122 11.42 3.23 19.20
CA ASP A 122 11.47 4.64 19.59
C ASP A 122 11.53 5.60 18.39
N THR A 123 11.70 5.07 17.17
CA THR A 123 11.68 5.88 15.94
C THR A 123 10.29 6.46 15.69
N ARG A 124 10.23 7.78 15.45
CA ARG A 124 9.01 8.50 15.12
C ARG A 124 9.11 9.11 13.72
N ALA A 125 8.07 8.93 12.90
CA ALA A 125 7.94 9.62 11.63
C ALA A 125 7.24 10.97 11.81
N VAL A 126 7.76 12.02 11.18
CA VAL A 126 7.17 13.36 11.20
C VAL A 126 6.63 13.71 9.81
N VAL A 127 5.36 14.11 9.75
CA VAL A 127 4.74 14.69 8.55
C VAL A 127 4.69 16.20 8.71
N MET A 128 5.18 16.94 7.72
CA MET A 128 5.17 18.40 7.71
C MET A 128 4.43 18.92 6.49
N TYR A 129 3.49 19.85 6.72
CA TYR A 129 2.84 20.61 5.65
C TYR A 129 3.51 21.97 5.54
N LEU A 130 4.19 22.21 4.42
CA LEU A 130 4.91 23.45 4.14
C LEU A 130 4.26 24.14 2.94
N ASN A 131 4.07 25.45 3.02
CA ASN A 131 3.75 26.25 1.84
C ASN A 131 4.97 26.34 0.90
N LYS A 132 4.80 26.98 -0.27
CA LYS A 132 5.83 27.02 -1.31
C LYS A 132 7.11 27.71 -0.80
N GLU A 133 6.97 28.79 -0.07
CA GLU A 133 8.08 29.59 0.46
C GLU A 133 8.83 28.82 1.57
N GLN A 134 8.10 28.17 2.48
CA GLN A 134 8.66 27.31 3.53
C GLN A 134 9.38 26.10 2.94
N TYR A 135 8.81 25.46 1.91
CA TYR A 135 9.43 24.32 1.26
C TYR A 135 10.73 24.72 0.54
N ALA A 136 10.79 25.90 -0.09
CA ALA A 136 12.00 26.38 -0.74
C ALA A 136 13.16 26.58 0.27
N VAL A 137 12.87 27.17 1.43
CA VAL A 137 13.86 27.33 2.52
C VAL A 137 14.29 25.96 3.05
N PHE A 138 13.32 25.06 3.29
CA PHE A 138 13.59 23.69 3.77
C PHE A 138 14.47 22.91 2.79
N GLU A 139 14.15 22.94 1.50
CA GLU A 139 14.92 22.29 0.44
C GLU A 139 16.37 22.82 0.39
N GLN A 140 16.54 24.14 0.41
CA GLN A 140 17.87 24.75 0.39
C GLN A 140 18.71 24.40 1.63
N ALA A 141 18.09 24.36 2.81
CA ALA A 141 18.76 23.95 4.04
C ALA A 141 19.18 22.46 4.01
N LEU A 142 18.33 21.58 3.48
CA LEU A 142 18.69 20.17 3.34
C LEU A 142 19.83 19.97 2.33
N VAL A 143 19.81 20.69 1.21
CA VAL A 143 20.89 20.61 0.21
C VAL A 143 22.21 21.10 0.79
N SER A 144 22.22 22.20 1.55
CA SER A 144 23.44 22.68 2.22
C SER A 144 23.95 21.70 3.29
N ALA A 145 23.06 20.88 3.85
CA ALA A 145 23.40 19.82 4.81
C ALA A 145 23.77 18.46 4.17
N GLY A 146 23.74 18.35 2.83
CA GLY A 146 24.19 17.16 2.09
C GLY A 146 23.09 16.32 1.43
N ALA A 147 21.85 16.82 1.39
CA ALA A 147 20.82 16.24 0.53
C ALA A 147 21.13 16.51 -0.95
N VAL A 148 20.74 15.60 -1.84
CA VAL A 148 21.06 15.70 -3.27
C VAL A 148 19.78 15.82 -4.09
N PRO A 149 19.62 16.86 -4.94
CA PRO A 149 18.49 16.94 -5.85
C PRO A 149 18.36 15.72 -6.76
N HIS A 150 17.16 15.14 -6.84
CA HIS A 150 16.87 13.99 -7.69
C HIS A 150 15.42 14.00 -8.17
N SER A 151 15.24 14.10 -9.50
CA SER A 151 13.93 14.22 -10.15
C SER A 151 13.08 15.36 -9.55
N ARG A 152 11.98 15.03 -8.87
CA ARG A 152 11.07 16.01 -8.22
C ARG A 152 11.26 16.07 -6.70
N GLY A 153 12.41 15.64 -6.18
CA GLY A 153 12.68 15.62 -4.75
C GLY A 153 14.17 15.62 -4.43
N LEU A 154 14.50 15.12 -3.24
CA LEU A 154 15.87 15.07 -2.71
C LEU A 154 16.19 13.65 -2.22
N LEU A 155 17.42 13.21 -2.39
CA LEU A 155 18.00 12.04 -1.73
C LEU A 155 18.67 12.47 -0.42
N ASN A 156 18.87 11.52 0.51
CA ASN A 156 19.55 11.73 1.79
C ASN A 156 18.91 12.79 2.72
N LYS A 157 17.62 13.07 2.55
CA LYS A 157 16.89 14.11 3.33
C LYS A 157 16.97 13.89 4.83
N GLU A 158 16.78 12.66 5.28
CA GLU A 158 16.72 12.31 6.70
C GLU A 158 18.08 12.52 7.37
N ALA A 159 19.16 12.06 6.72
CA ALA A 159 20.52 12.29 7.19
C ALA A 159 20.87 13.79 7.23
N ALA A 160 20.50 14.54 6.19
CA ALA A 160 20.70 15.99 6.13
C ALA A 160 19.90 16.73 7.22
N LEU A 161 18.63 16.36 7.42
CA LEU A 161 17.78 16.94 8.46
C LEU A 161 18.33 16.63 9.86
N THR A 162 18.74 15.39 10.11
CA THR A 162 19.34 14.97 11.38
C THR A 162 20.60 15.77 11.68
N LYS A 163 21.44 16.01 10.67
CA LYS A 163 22.63 16.86 10.79
C LYS A 163 22.28 18.30 11.16
N LEU A 164 21.24 18.88 10.56
CA LEU A 164 20.74 20.22 10.93
C LEU A 164 20.21 20.25 12.36
N LEU A 165 19.41 19.25 12.76
CA LEU A 165 18.84 19.18 14.10
C LEU A 165 19.91 18.97 15.18
N ALA A 166 20.95 18.18 14.89
CA ALA A 166 22.08 17.98 15.79
C ALA A 166 22.90 19.26 16.04
N SER A 167 22.76 20.28 15.18
CA SER A 167 23.37 21.59 15.37
C SER A 167 22.57 22.52 16.29
N VAL A 168 21.34 22.12 16.66
CA VAL A 168 20.51 22.85 17.62
C VAL A 168 20.89 22.38 19.03
N THR A 169 21.52 23.26 19.80
CA THR A 169 21.85 23.02 21.21
C THR A 169 20.54 22.97 22.01
N LEU A 170 20.38 21.92 22.80
CA LEU A 170 19.32 21.86 23.81
C LEU A 170 19.89 22.49 25.08
N ASP A 171 19.39 23.67 25.44
CA ASP A 171 19.63 24.29 26.75
C ASP A 171 18.87 23.55 27.86
#